data_AF-A0A380DX77-F1
#
_entry.id   AF-A0A380DX77-F1
#
_cell.length_a   1.000
_cell.length_b   1.000
_cell.length_c   1.000
_cell.angle_alpha   90.00
_cell.angle_beta   90.00
_cell.angle_gamma   90.00
#
_symmetry.space_group_name_H-M   'P 1'
#
loop_
_entity.id
_entity.type
_entity.pdbx_description
1 polymer ?
#
loop_
_entity_poly.entity_id
_entity_poly.type
_entity_poly.pdbx_seq_one_letter_code
_entity_poly.pdbx_strand_id
1 'polypeptide(L)'
;MLKIKSMVDTGVLSDRAVAERAGLGFVGRNGFVINPKLGTWTYLGEMLVSIPFEPDDPLLDSCGDCTICVDRCPTSALVGNGQLNSQKCISFLTQTKGYMPDQYRYKIGNRLYGCDTCQQVCPKNRGIIPNKMTSFWNQKF
;
A
#
# COMPACT_ATOMS: atom_id res chain seq x y z
N MET A 1 -18.12 -29.83 6.31
CA MET A 1 -17.98 -28.76 7.32
C MET A 1 -17.25 -27.59 6.69
N LEU A 2 -17.77 -26.37 6.83
CA LEU A 2 -17.16 -25.15 6.31
C LEU A 2 -15.87 -24.84 7.08
N LYS A 3 -14.76 -24.59 6.37
CA LYS A 3 -13.49 -24.12 6.95
C LYS A 3 -13.24 -22.68 6.53
N ILE A 4 -12.82 -21.85 7.48
CA ILE A 4 -12.56 -20.42 7.27
C ILE A 4 -11.26 -20.04 7.97
N LYS A 5 -10.47 -19.16 7.35
CA LYS A 5 -9.34 -18.49 7.98
C LYS A 5 -9.24 -17.04 7.47
N SER A 6 -9.40 -16.08 8.36
CA SER A 6 -9.28 -14.65 8.06
C SER A 6 -7.91 -14.10 8.45
N MET A 7 -7.41 -13.14 7.67
CA MET A 7 -6.12 -12.51 7.85
C MET A 7 -6.19 -11.03 7.42
N VAL A 8 -5.33 -10.21 8.02
CA VAL A 8 -5.09 -8.80 7.67
C VAL A 8 -3.71 -8.42 8.18
N ASP A 9 -2.81 -8.00 7.28
CA ASP A 9 -1.43 -7.52 7.49
C ASP A 9 -0.45 -8.51 8.15
N THR A 10 -0.86 -9.09 9.27
CA THR A 10 -0.12 -10.03 10.13
C THR A 10 -0.28 -11.50 9.73
N GLY A 11 -0.97 -11.75 8.61
CA GLY A 11 -1.19 -13.08 8.05
C GLY A 11 0.08 -13.67 7.41
N VAL A 12 -0.06 -14.88 6.88
CA VAL A 12 1.03 -15.55 6.15
C VAL A 12 1.00 -15.28 4.64
N LEU A 13 -0.11 -14.74 4.13
CA LEU A 13 -0.27 -14.40 2.72
C LEU A 13 0.23 -12.98 2.46
N SER A 14 0.42 -12.67 1.17
CA SER A 14 0.58 -11.29 0.74
C SER A 14 -0.80 -10.72 0.39
N ASP A 15 -1.35 -9.87 1.24
CA ASP A 15 -2.66 -9.23 1.05
C ASP A 15 -2.75 -8.54 -0.33
N ARG A 16 -1.64 -7.95 -0.78
CA ARG A 16 -1.55 -7.27 -2.08
C ARG A 16 -1.67 -8.24 -3.26
N ALA A 17 -0.96 -9.36 -3.21
CA ALA A 17 -1.03 -10.37 -4.27
C ALA A 17 -2.41 -11.05 -4.29
N VAL A 18 -3.02 -11.26 -3.13
CA VAL A 18 -4.40 -11.76 -3.02
C VAL A 18 -5.37 -10.76 -3.66
N ALA A 19 -5.26 -9.48 -3.33
CA ALA A 19 -6.12 -8.43 -3.85
C ALA A 19 -5.98 -8.22 -5.37
N GLU A 20 -4.75 -8.28 -5.91
CA GLU A 20 -4.50 -8.21 -7.35
C GLU A 20 -5.15 -9.39 -8.09
N ARG A 21 -4.94 -10.62 -7.60
CA ARG A 21 -5.55 -11.81 -8.19
C ARG A 21 -7.07 -11.82 -8.08
N ALA A 22 -7.64 -11.19 -7.05
CA ALA A 22 -9.09 -11.05 -6.85
C ALA A 22 -9.70 -9.86 -7.60
N GLY A 23 -8.97 -9.20 -8.49
CA GLY A 23 -9.51 -8.12 -9.32
C GLY A 23 -9.79 -6.81 -8.57
N LEU A 24 -9.29 -6.65 -7.34
CA LEU A 24 -9.53 -5.43 -6.54
C LEU A 24 -8.72 -4.23 -7.05
N GLY A 25 -7.68 -4.46 -7.84
CA GLY A 25 -6.84 -3.43 -8.46
C GLY A 25 -5.58 -4.04 -9.06
N PHE A 26 -4.74 -3.19 -9.64
CA PHE A 26 -3.42 -3.58 -10.17
C PHE A 26 -2.31 -3.05 -9.26
N VAL A 27 -1.14 -3.70 -9.23
CA VAL A 27 0.00 -3.21 -8.44
C VAL A 27 0.72 -2.07 -9.16
N GLY A 28 0.76 -0.89 -8.53
CA GLY A 28 1.45 0.29 -9.05
C GLY A 28 2.97 0.22 -8.86
N ARG A 29 3.71 1.13 -9.53
CA ARG A 29 5.17 1.26 -9.33
C ARG A 29 5.57 1.60 -7.90
N ASN A 30 4.66 2.16 -7.10
CA ASN A 30 4.87 2.42 -5.67
C ASN A 30 4.62 1.19 -4.78
N GLY A 31 4.26 0.03 -5.37
CA GLY A 31 4.02 -1.23 -4.67
C GLY A 31 2.65 -1.35 -3.98
N PHE A 32 1.76 -0.37 -4.13
CA PHE A 32 0.38 -0.44 -3.65
C PHE A 32 -0.55 -1.06 -4.69
N VAL A 33 -1.63 -1.69 -4.24
CA VAL A 33 -2.77 -2.03 -5.10
C VAL A 33 -3.54 -0.74 -5.38
N ILE A 34 -3.77 -0.45 -6.66
CA ILE A 34 -4.51 0.73 -7.11
C ILE A 34 -5.91 0.28 -7.54
N ASN A 35 -6.90 0.61 -6.72
CA ASN A 35 -8.30 0.39 -7.05
C ASN A 35 -8.82 1.56 -7.93
N PRO A 36 -9.58 1.29 -9.02
CA PRO A 36 -10.09 2.36 -9.90
C PRO A 36 -10.98 3.40 -9.22
N LYS A 37 -11.67 3.03 -8.14
CA LYS A 37 -12.61 3.91 -7.41
C LYS A 37 -12.01 4.51 -6.14
N LEU A 38 -11.08 3.80 -5.50
CA LEU A 38 -10.54 4.14 -4.18
C LEU A 38 -9.05 4.52 -4.20
N GLY A 39 -8.39 4.39 -5.35
CA GLY A 39 -6.97 4.65 -5.49
C GLY A 39 -6.17 3.68 -4.64
N THR A 40 -5.12 4.17 -3.98
CA THR A 40 -4.33 3.39 -3.02
C THR A 40 -4.81 3.51 -1.58
N TRP A 41 -5.83 4.34 -1.30
CA TRP A 41 -6.32 4.63 0.05
C TRP A 41 -7.25 3.54 0.59
N THR A 42 -6.76 2.30 0.58
CA THR A 42 -7.52 1.10 0.94
C THR A 42 -6.73 0.23 1.90
N TYR A 43 -7.40 -0.21 2.97
CA TYR A 43 -6.93 -1.38 3.72
C TYR A 43 -7.30 -2.65 2.97
N LEU A 44 -6.44 -3.66 3.07
CA LEU A 44 -6.64 -4.97 2.48
C LEU A 44 -6.81 -6.00 3.59
N GLY A 45 -7.49 -7.09 3.26
CA GLY A 45 -7.63 -8.26 4.12
C GLY A 45 -8.33 -9.36 3.34
N GLU A 46 -8.18 -10.58 3.81
CA GLU A 46 -8.65 -11.76 3.10
C GLU A 46 -9.27 -12.79 4.03
N MET A 47 -10.14 -13.62 3.44
CA MET A 47 -10.77 -14.73 4.12
C MET A 47 -10.70 -15.95 3.22
N LEU A 48 -9.84 -16.90 3.59
CA LEU A 48 -9.79 -18.21 2.95
C LEU A 48 -11.02 -19.00 3.38
N VAL A 49 -11.70 -19.60 2.40
CA VAL A 49 -12.89 -20.43 2.62
C VAL A 49 -12.74 -21.75 1.89
N SER A 50 -13.36 -22.81 2.41
CA SER A 50 -13.41 -24.11 1.73
C SER A 50 -14.46 -24.18 0.61
N ILE A 51 -15.15 -23.08 0.32
CA ILE A 51 -16.18 -23.00 -0.73
C ILE A 51 -15.47 -22.69 -2.06
N PRO A 52 -15.72 -23.45 -3.13
CA PRO A 52 -15.14 -23.19 -4.45
C PRO A 52 -15.95 -22.11 -5.17
N PHE A 53 -15.73 -20.84 -4.83
CA PHE A 53 -16.30 -19.73 -5.59
C PHE A 53 -15.66 -19.63 -6.98
N GLU A 54 -16.45 -19.24 -7.97
CA GLU A 54 -15.92 -18.78 -9.25
C GLU A 54 -15.02 -17.56 -9.01
N PRO A 55 -13.78 -17.54 -9.54
CA PRO A 55 -12.87 -16.43 -9.34
C PRO A 55 -13.27 -15.21 -10.19
N ASP A 56 -13.02 -14.02 -9.65
CA ASP A 56 -13.05 -12.79 -10.44
C ASP A 56 -11.79 -12.69 -11.33
N ASP A 57 -11.89 -11.92 -12.42
CA ASP A 57 -10.76 -11.63 -13.30
C ASP A 57 -9.84 -10.54 -12.72
N PRO A 58 -8.51 -10.67 -12.84
CA PRO A 58 -7.58 -9.60 -12.51
C PRO A 58 -7.83 -8.34 -13.34
N LEU A 59 -7.61 -7.17 -12.74
CA LEU A 59 -7.74 -5.89 -13.43
C LEU A 59 -6.54 -5.63 -14.36
N LEU A 60 -6.79 -5.48 -15.66
CA LEU A 60 -5.77 -5.13 -16.65
C LEU A 60 -5.61 -3.60 -16.75
N ASP A 61 -4.76 -3.02 -15.90
CA ASP A 61 -4.35 -1.61 -15.96
C ASP A 61 -2.85 -1.51 -15.58
N SER A 62 -2.23 -0.36 -15.83
CA SER A 62 -0.83 -0.12 -15.47
C SER A 62 -0.54 1.34 -15.16
N CYS A 63 0.66 1.62 -14.67
CA CYS A 63 1.14 2.99 -14.55
C CYS A 63 1.53 3.62 -15.89
N GLY A 64 1.60 2.85 -16.99
CA GLY A 64 2.25 3.28 -18.23
C GLY A 64 3.66 3.82 -17.97
N ASP A 65 3.99 4.96 -18.57
CA ASP A 65 5.28 5.64 -18.43
C ASP A 65 5.38 6.53 -17.17
N CYS A 66 4.36 6.55 -16.32
CA CYS A 66 4.39 7.38 -15.11
C CYS A 66 5.43 6.87 -14.10
N THR A 67 6.35 7.75 -13.68
CA THR A 67 7.40 7.48 -12.68
C THR A 67 7.33 8.36 -11.44
N ILE A 68 6.32 9.24 -11.34
CA ILE A 68 6.26 10.32 -10.32
C ILE A 68 6.51 9.81 -8.89
N CYS A 69 5.95 8.67 -8.50
CA CYS A 69 6.16 8.13 -7.15
C CYS A 69 7.61 7.67 -6.89
N VAL A 70 8.27 7.12 -7.90
CA VAL A 70 9.69 6.72 -7.86
C VAL A 70 10.55 7.97 -7.72
N ASP A 71 10.30 8.97 -8.56
CA ASP A 71 11.06 10.23 -8.59
C ASP A 71 10.92 11.04 -7.30
N ARG A 72 9.75 10.96 -6.65
CA ARG A 72 9.44 11.71 -5.42
C ARG A 72 9.74 10.93 -4.14
N CYS A 73 10.21 9.68 -4.22
CA CYS A 73 10.59 8.91 -3.04
C CYS A 73 11.81 9.58 -2.36
N PRO A 74 11.71 10.09 -1.11
CA PRO A 74 12.78 10.93 -0.53
C PRO A 74 14.14 10.25 -0.34
N THR A 75 14.12 8.92 -0.29
CA THR A 75 15.28 8.04 -0.05
C THR A 75 15.58 7.12 -1.24
N SER A 76 14.86 7.28 -2.36
CA SER A 76 14.94 6.39 -3.53
C SER A 76 14.78 4.92 -3.13
N ALA A 77 13.83 4.65 -2.23
CA ALA A 77 13.51 3.30 -1.77
C ALA A 77 12.73 2.50 -2.82
N LEU A 78 11.93 3.18 -3.64
CA LEU A 78 11.25 2.58 -4.78
C LEU A 78 12.27 2.35 -5.90
N VAL A 79 12.50 1.09 -6.26
CA VAL A 79 13.50 0.73 -7.29
C VAL A 79 12.87 0.61 -8.69
N GLY A 80 11.55 0.79 -8.79
CA GLY A 80 10.78 0.64 -10.04
C GLY A 80 10.04 -0.71 -10.11
N ASN A 81 9.10 -0.83 -11.06
CA ASN A 81 8.33 -2.06 -11.32
C ASN A 81 7.67 -2.68 -10.08
N GLY A 82 7.17 -1.85 -9.16
CA GLY A 82 6.48 -2.32 -7.94
C GLY A 82 7.41 -2.82 -6.84
N GLN A 83 8.73 -2.72 -7.02
CA GLN A 83 9.72 -3.18 -6.05
C GLN A 83 10.15 -2.07 -5.09
N LEU A 84 10.41 -2.46 -3.84
CA LEU A 84 10.76 -1.58 -2.73
C LEU A 84 11.97 -2.14 -1.99
N ASN A 85 13.01 -1.33 -1.84
CA ASN A 85 14.04 -1.57 -0.83
C ASN A 85 13.53 -1.06 0.54
N SER A 86 12.98 -1.96 1.34
CA SER A 86 12.37 -1.62 2.63
C SER A 86 13.35 -0.99 3.61
N GLN A 87 14.64 -1.36 3.55
CA GLN A 87 15.69 -0.81 4.42
C GLN A 87 15.96 0.69 4.19
N LYS A 88 15.48 1.24 3.06
CA LYS A 88 15.55 2.68 2.75
C LYS A 88 14.20 3.38 2.93
N CYS A 89 13.11 2.64 3.11
CA CYS A 89 11.77 3.21 3.13
C CYS A 89 11.53 3.99 4.43
N ILE A 90 11.13 5.27 4.33
CA ILE A 90 10.84 6.08 5.52
C ILE A 90 9.78 5.44 6.40
N SER A 91 8.74 4.83 5.82
CA SER A 91 7.70 4.13 6.60
C SER A 91 8.27 3.01 7.46
N PHE A 92 9.26 2.25 6.97
CA PHE A 92 9.95 1.23 7.77
C PHE A 92 10.89 1.88 8.78
N LEU A 93 11.69 2.86 8.36
CA LEU A 93 12.67 3.55 9.21
C LEU A 93 12.03 4.17 10.45
N THR A 94 10.83 4.77 10.33
CA THR A 94 10.08 5.34 11.45
C THR A 94 9.61 4.31 12.49
N GLN A 95 9.70 3.02 12.18
CA GLN A 95 9.26 1.92 13.06
C GLN A 95 10.43 1.17 13.71
N THR A 96 11.66 1.48 13.31
CA THR A 96 12.85 0.85 13.88
C THR A 96 13.04 1.29 15.34
N LYS A 97 13.50 0.38 16.20
CA LYS A 97 13.71 0.66 17.64
C LYS A 97 15.11 1.19 17.97
N GLY A 98 16.04 1.10 17.02
CA GLY A 98 17.42 1.54 17.18
C GLY A 98 17.62 2.98 16.75
N TYR A 99 18.88 3.39 16.65
CA TYR A 99 19.24 4.68 16.08
C TYR A 99 18.98 4.68 14.57
N MET A 100 18.29 5.72 14.10
CA MET A 100 18.11 5.93 12.67
C MET A 100 19.47 6.25 12.01
N PRO A 101 19.85 5.56 10.91
CA PRO A 101 21.07 5.87 10.18
C PRO A 101 21.13 7.34 9.75
N ASP A 102 22.28 7.97 9.92
CA ASP A 102 22.48 9.41 9.78
C ASP A 102 21.99 9.96 8.44
N GLN A 103 22.25 9.22 7.35
CA GLN A 103 21.81 9.55 5.99
C GLN A 103 20.29 9.73 5.82
N TYR A 104 19.48 9.17 6.73
CA TYR A 104 18.02 9.26 6.68
C TYR A 104 17.43 10.28 7.65
N ARG A 105 18.17 10.76 8.64
CA ARG A 105 17.64 11.63 9.71
C ARG A 105 17.00 12.91 9.18
N TYR A 106 17.62 13.55 8.17
CA TYR A 106 17.06 14.73 7.52
C TYR A 106 15.96 14.41 6.49
N LYS A 107 15.89 13.16 6.01
CA LYS A 107 14.92 12.74 4.99
C LYS A 107 13.52 12.50 5.57
N ILE A 108 13.40 12.23 6.87
CA ILE A 108 12.10 11.96 7.51
C ILE A 108 11.22 13.21 7.58
N GLY A 109 11.84 14.39 7.66
CA GLY A 109 11.14 15.66 7.91
C GLY A 109 10.50 15.66 9.30
N ASN A 110 9.21 15.96 9.36
CA ASN A 110 8.40 15.97 10.58
C ASN A 110 7.55 14.70 10.77
N ARG A 111 7.86 13.61 10.04
CA ARG A 111 7.11 12.35 10.14
C ARG A 111 7.51 11.61 11.41
N LEU A 112 6.52 11.26 12.23
CA LEU A 112 6.72 10.41 13.41
C LEU A 112 6.48 8.93 13.09
N TYR A 113 5.51 8.64 12.22
CA TYR A 113 5.14 7.28 11.84
C TYR A 113 4.67 7.24 10.38
N GLY A 114 5.19 6.29 9.61
CA GLY A 114 4.77 6.09 8.23
C GLY A 114 5.29 7.14 7.24
N CYS A 115 4.91 6.98 5.98
CA CYS A 115 5.23 7.92 4.90
C CYS A 115 4.27 7.75 3.72
N ASP A 116 3.48 8.79 3.45
CA ASP A 116 2.48 8.75 2.37
C ASP A 116 2.94 9.41 1.07
N THR A 117 4.20 9.85 0.99
CA THR A 117 4.71 10.64 -0.16
C THR A 117 4.39 9.97 -1.49
N CYS A 118 4.69 8.68 -1.63
CA CYS A 118 4.48 7.93 -2.88
C CYS A 118 2.99 7.67 -3.23
N GLN A 119 2.08 7.81 -2.26
CA GLN A 119 0.63 7.77 -2.47
C GLN A 119 0.10 9.16 -2.79
N GLN A 120 0.50 10.18 -2.02
CA GLN A 120 0.06 11.57 -2.19
C GLN A 120 0.39 12.14 -3.57
N VAL A 121 1.55 11.78 -4.14
CA VAL A 121 1.93 12.23 -5.48
C VAL A 121 1.33 11.36 -6.61
N CYS A 122 0.68 10.24 -6.30
CA CYS A 122 0.15 9.32 -7.30
C CYS A 122 -1.04 9.96 -8.05
N PRO A 123 -1.00 10.08 -9.39
CA PRO A 123 -2.11 10.65 -10.15
C PRO A 123 -3.43 9.89 -9.99
N LYS A 124 -3.37 8.56 -9.74
CA LYS A 124 -4.55 7.70 -9.54
C LYS A 124 -5.28 8.00 -8.22
N ASN A 125 -4.70 8.80 -7.33
CA ASN A 125 -5.34 9.27 -6.10
C ASN A 125 -5.98 10.66 -6.24
N ARG A 126 -5.83 11.33 -7.39
CA ARG A 126 -6.38 12.67 -7.60
C ARG A 126 -7.91 12.64 -7.52
N GLY A 127 -8.48 13.48 -6.67
CA GLY A 127 -9.93 13.59 -6.48
C GLY A 127 -10.55 12.46 -5.64
N ILE A 128 -9.75 11.53 -5.12
CA ILE A 128 -10.23 10.47 -4.25
C ILE A 128 -10.18 10.97 -2.80
N ILE A 129 -11.35 11.01 -2.17
CA ILE A 129 -11.50 11.36 -0.76
C ILE A 129 -11.72 10.05 0.02
N PRO A 130 -10.78 9.60 0.87
CA PRO A 130 -10.97 8.41 1.67
C PRO A 130 -11.98 8.68 2.79
N ASN A 131 -13.28 8.50 2.49
CA ASN A 131 -14.36 8.85 3.42
C ASN A 131 -15.56 7.91 3.31
N LYS A 132 -15.48 6.74 3.95
CA LYS A 132 -16.67 5.87 4.10
C LYS A 132 -16.94 5.34 5.51
N MET A 133 -16.01 5.48 6.46
CA MET A 133 -16.24 4.98 7.83
C MET A 133 -15.89 6.04 8.88
N THR A 134 -16.90 6.41 9.67
CA THR A 134 -16.86 7.47 10.68
C THR A 134 -15.83 7.23 11.80
N SER A 135 -15.54 5.97 12.12
CA SER A 135 -14.58 5.61 13.18
C SER A 135 -13.13 5.96 12.86
N PHE A 136 -12.77 6.15 11.58
CA PHE A 136 -11.41 6.55 11.19
C PHE A 136 -11.15 8.06 11.36
N TRP A 137 -12.20 8.88 11.47
CA TRP A 137 -12.08 10.34 11.60
C TRP A 137 -12.42 10.87 12.99
N ASN A 138 -13.13 10.08 13.80
CA ASN A 138 -13.48 10.44 15.18
C ASN A 138 -12.40 10.09 16.22
N GLN A 139 -11.19 9.71 15.80
CA GLN A 139 -10.05 9.61 16.70
C GLN A 139 -9.58 11.03 17.01
N LYS A 140 -10.21 11.66 18.00
CA LYS A 140 -9.67 12.85 18.67
C LYS A 140 -8.32 12.43 19.26
N PHE A 141 -7.24 12.94 18.68
CA PHE A 141 -5.97 13.06 19.40
C PHE A 141 -6.10 14.15 20.46
#